data_AF-A0A660VPC4-F1
#
_entry.id   AF-A0A660VPC4-F1
#
_cell.length_a   1.000
_cell.length_b   1.000
_cell.length_c   1.000
_cell.angle_alpha   90.00
_cell.angle_beta   90.00
_cell.angle_gamma   90.00
#
_symmetry.space_group_name_H-M   'P 1'
#
loop_
_entity.id
_entity.type
_entity.pdbx_description
1 polymer ?
#
loop_
_entity_poly.entity_id
_entity_poly.type
_entity_poly.pdbx_seq_one_letter_code
_entity_poly.pdbx_strand_id
1 'polypeptide(L)'
;MSWGPDRSGRALLKLLRNPRFLWKMLRTNAAATYGLKTALRGVLLPAAPVGTGRPDIVRTITEAGHELELHAWDHRTWQDTVERRDRKWVDEWFAAALEAHRRVAGKLPRAFGAPAWLMTEAAWEAACALPFDYFCCTRAPEPFLVEPCGRPELGGGVPCLEETGDYGSVLEAARKAGGGVITLHAEVEGGRAKERFAREFLEPLLSGGARLVTTGEFADMLDTASLPRRRARPVRLPGRADPCCA
;
A
#
# COMPACT_ATOMS: atom_id res chain seq x y z
N MET A 1 6.15 -0.71 4.21
CA MET A 1 6.10 -2.02 4.90
C MET A 1 5.18 -1.97 6.13
N SER A 2 4.58 -3.11 6.50
CA SER A 2 3.83 -3.28 7.77
C SER A 2 4.76 -3.70 8.92
N TRP A 3 4.57 -3.17 10.13
CA TRP A 3 5.53 -3.31 11.24
C TRP A 3 5.02 -4.16 12.40
N GLY A 4 3.73 -4.07 12.70
CA GLY A 4 3.09 -4.71 13.83
C GLY A 4 2.53 -6.10 13.52
N PRO A 5 1.50 -6.55 14.25
CA PRO A 5 1.01 -7.91 14.17
C PRO A 5 0.34 -8.21 12.83
N ASP A 6 0.73 -9.32 12.21
CA ASP A 6 0.09 -9.88 11.03
C ASP A 6 -1.23 -10.56 11.41
N ARG A 7 -2.33 -9.82 11.25
CA ARG A 7 -3.69 -10.32 11.43
C ARG A 7 -4.39 -10.62 10.11
N SER A 8 -3.64 -10.82 9.01
CA SER A 8 -4.20 -10.97 7.66
C SER A 8 -5.22 -12.09 7.54
N GLY A 9 -5.12 -13.16 8.34
CA GLY A 9 -6.10 -14.24 8.37
C GLY A 9 -7.51 -13.79 8.76
N ARG A 10 -7.69 -12.67 9.47
CA ARG A 10 -9.03 -12.10 9.76
C ARG A 10 -9.81 -11.75 8.49
N ALA A 11 -9.16 -11.69 7.33
CA ALA A 11 -9.80 -11.65 6.03
C ALA A 11 -10.82 -12.79 5.80
N LEU A 12 -10.62 -13.97 6.40
CA LEU A 12 -11.59 -15.07 6.36
C LEU A 12 -12.95 -14.70 6.97
N LEU A 13 -12.98 -13.83 7.99
CA LEU A 13 -14.23 -13.35 8.59
C LEU A 13 -14.98 -12.38 7.65
N LYS A 14 -14.27 -11.66 6.76
CA LYS A 14 -14.87 -10.85 5.68
C LYS A 14 -15.37 -11.72 4.52
N LEU A 15 -14.77 -12.88 4.23
CA LEU A 15 -15.27 -13.82 3.21
C LEU A 15 -16.73 -14.21 3.47
N LEU A 16 -17.10 -14.38 4.74
CA LEU A 16 -18.46 -14.72 5.17
C LEU A 16 -19.45 -13.56 5.03
N ARG A 17 -18.98 -12.32 4.82
CA ARG A 17 -19.80 -11.09 4.91
C ARG A 17 -19.71 -10.18 3.67
N ASN A 18 -18.73 -10.38 2.79
CA ASN A 18 -18.54 -9.58 1.58
C ASN A 18 -18.35 -10.48 0.35
N PRO A 19 -19.42 -10.71 -0.46
CA PRO A 19 -19.34 -11.57 -1.64
C PRO A 19 -18.37 -11.04 -2.71
N ARG A 20 -18.12 -9.72 -2.77
CA ARG A 20 -17.11 -9.14 -3.69
C ARG A 20 -15.69 -9.48 -3.25
N PHE A 21 -15.45 -9.59 -1.94
CA PHE A 21 -14.15 -10.04 -1.42
C PHE A 21 -13.91 -11.52 -1.71
N LEU A 22 -14.96 -12.36 -1.60
CA LEU A 22 -14.91 -13.76 -2.03
C LEU A 22 -14.58 -13.87 -3.53
N TRP A 23 -15.28 -13.11 -4.39
CA TRP A 23 -14.98 -13.06 -5.81
C TRP A 23 -13.56 -12.58 -6.12
N LYS A 24 -13.04 -11.58 -5.39
CA LYS A 24 -11.64 -11.15 -5.48
C LYS A 24 -10.69 -12.32 -5.17
N MET A 25 -10.92 -13.03 -4.07
CA MET A 25 -10.06 -14.15 -3.63
C MET A 25 -10.11 -15.32 -4.62
N LEU A 26 -11.26 -15.59 -5.23
CA LEU A 26 -11.41 -16.62 -6.28
C LEU A 26 -10.69 -16.22 -7.56
N ARG A 27 -10.89 -14.99 -8.04
CA ARG A 27 -10.28 -14.47 -9.27
C ARG A 27 -8.76 -14.34 -9.16
N THR A 28 -8.27 -14.05 -7.96
CA THR A 28 -6.84 -14.01 -7.66
C THR A 28 -6.30 -15.36 -7.18
N ASN A 29 -7.06 -16.46 -7.19
CA ASN A 29 -6.64 -17.78 -6.70
C ASN A 29 -5.87 -17.70 -5.35
N ALA A 30 -6.46 -17.00 -4.38
CA ALA A 30 -5.86 -16.69 -3.09
C ALA A 30 -5.52 -17.96 -2.27
N ALA A 31 -6.30 -19.03 -2.43
CA ALA A 31 -6.06 -20.32 -1.77
C ALA A 31 -4.73 -20.99 -2.20
N ALA A 32 -4.31 -20.79 -3.45
CA ALA A 32 -3.00 -21.23 -3.94
C ALA A 32 -1.87 -20.24 -3.61
N THR A 33 -2.19 -19.02 -3.16
CA THR A 33 -1.20 -17.96 -2.84
C THR A 33 -0.85 -17.97 -1.36
N TYR A 34 -1.86 -18.11 -0.52
CA TYR A 34 -1.74 -18.11 0.93
C TYR A 34 -1.86 -19.56 1.41
N GLY A 35 -0.74 -20.16 1.84
CA GLY A 35 -0.79 -21.46 2.50
C GLY A 35 -1.75 -21.42 3.70
N LEU A 36 -2.37 -22.55 4.03
CA LEU A 36 -3.38 -22.68 5.08
C LEU A 36 -2.95 -22.01 6.42
N LYS A 37 -1.64 -22.03 6.74
CA LYS A 37 -1.07 -21.36 7.91
C LYS A 37 -1.20 -19.83 7.88
N THR A 38 -1.05 -19.17 6.73
CA THR A 38 -1.19 -17.71 6.59
C THR A 38 -2.66 -17.29 6.66
N ALA A 39 -3.56 -18.10 6.10
CA ALA A 39 -4.99 -17.89 6.23
C ALA A 39 -5.47 -17.96 7.69
N LEU A 40 -4.84 -18.79 8.54
CA LEU A 40 -5.20 -18.97 9.95
C LEU A 40 -4.55 -17.94 10.91
N ARG A 41 -3.51 -17.18 10.48
CA ARG A 41 -2.81 -16.19 11.31
C ARG A 41 -3.68 -14.98 11.63
N GLY A 42 -3.93 -14.74 12.92
CA GLY A 42 -4.83 -13.67 13.40
C GLY A 42 -6.30 -14.09 13.56
N VAL A 43 -6.65 -15.35 13.22
CA VAL A 43 -7.98 -15.96 13.46
C VAL A 43 -7.88 -17.14 14.42
N LEU A 44 -7.03 -18.14 14.11
CA LEU A 44 -6.82 -19.33 14.95
C LEU A 44 -5.35 -19.49 15.41
N LEU A 45 -4.40 -18.80 14.77
CA LEU A 45 -2.98 -18.74 15.17
C LEU A 45 -2.58 -17.33 15.65
N PRO A 46 -1.62 -17.19 16.59
CA PRO A 46 -1.11 -15.89 17.00
C PRO A 46 -0.61 -15.07 15.82
N ALA A 47 -0.91 -13.77 15.84
CA ALA A 47 -0.43 -12.83 14.84
C ALA A 47 1.08 -12.64 14.99
N ALA A 48 1.86 -12.97 13.96
CA ALA A 48 3.30 -12.78 14.00
C ALA A 48 3.64 -11.33 13.63
N PRO A 49 4.60 -10.69 14.31
CA PRO A 49 5.07 -9.38 13.88
C PRO A 49 5.65 -9.44 12.44
N VAL A 50 5.35 -8.44 11.61
CA VAL A 50 5.85 -8.36 10.22
C VAL A 50 7.25 -7.73 10.19
N GLY A 51 7.36 -6.41 10.06
CA GLY A 51 8.66 -5.72 10.06
C GLY A 51 9.44 -5.89 11.36
N THR A 52 8.74 -5.83 12.50
CA THR A 52 9.39 -6.06 13.81
C THR A 52 9.83 -7.50 14.05
N GLY A 53 9.28 -8.46 13.29
CA GLY A 53 9.63 -9.88 13.40
C GLY A 53 10.72 -10.32 12.42
N ARG A 54 11.14 -9.44 11.51
CA ARG A 54 12.08 -9.76 10.42
C ARG A 54 13.10 -8.62 10.16
N PRO A 55 13.90 -8.25 11.18
CA PRO A 55 14.90 -7.18 11.05
C PRO A 55 15.98 -7.48 10.00
N ASP A 56 16.26 -8.75 9.74
CA ASP A 56 17.14 -9.23 8.68
C ASP A 56 16.65 -8.81 7.29
N ILE A 57 15.35 -8.97 7.01
CA ILE A 57 14.74 -8.53 5.74
C ILE A 57 14.79 -7.01 5.62
N VAL A 58 14.50 -6.29 6.71
CA VAL A 58 14.60 -4.82 6.74
C VAL A 58 16.00 -4.36 6.36
N ARG A 59 17.03 -5.00 6.93
CA ARG A 59 18.42 -4.71 6.60
C ARG A 59 18.73 -5.02 5.13
N THR A 60 18.35 -6.19 4.63
CA THR A 60 18.56 -6.54 3.21
C THR A 60 17.93 -5.53 2.25
N ILE A 61 16.70 -5.09 2.51
CA ILE A 61 16.01 -4.08 1.69
C ILE A 61 16.78 -2.76 1.68
N THR A 62 17.18 -2.28 2.86
CA THR A 62 17.86 -0.99 3.01
C THR A 62 19.30 -1.00 2.49
N GLU A 63 20.05 -2.09 2.69
CA GLU A 63 21.40 -2.28 2.13
C GLU A 63 21.40 -2.40 0.61
N ALA A 64 20.31 -2.91 0.02
CA ALA A 64 20.10 -2.90 -1.43
C ALA A 64 19.74 -1.50 -2.00
N GLY A 65 19.70 -0.46 -1.15
CA GLY A 65 19.38 0.90 -1.55
C GLY A 65 17.88 1.15 -1.77
N HIS A 66 17.01 0.20 -1.42
CA HIS A 66 15.57 0.43 -1.49
C HIS A 66 15.10 1.35 -0.37
N GLU A 67 14.13 2.18 -0.72
CA GLU A 67 13.39 2.96 0.24
C GLU A 67 12.48 2.06 1.10
N LEU A 68 12.32 2.41 2.37
CA LEU A 68 11.51 1.64 3.32
C LEU A 68 10.59 2.59 4.08
N GLU A 69 9.34 2.67 3.61
CA GLU A 69 8.34 3.60 4.14
C GLU A 69 7.25 2.92 4.96
N LEU A 70 6.44 3.72 5.65
CA LEU A 70 5.37 3.21 6.48
C LEU A 70 4.18 2.77 5.62
N HIS A 71 3.75 1.53 5.80
CA HIS A 71 2.48 1.04 5.26
C HIS A 71 1.50 0.67 6.36
N ALA A 72 1.97 0.04 7.44
CA ALA A 72 1.09 -0.22 8.57
C ALA A 72 1.81 -0.43 9.91
N TRP A 73 1.12 -0.14 11.02
CA TRP A 73 1.32 -0.92 12.25
C TRP A 73 0.59 -2.27 12.12
N ASP A 74 -0.75 -2.26 12.17
CA ASP A 74 -1.58 -3.43 11.86
C ASP A 74 -2.40 -3.16 10.61
N HIS A 75 -1.98 -3.77 9.50
CA HIS A 75 -2.58 -3.57 8.18
C HIS A 75 -4.06 -3.94 8.16
N ARG A 76 -4.41 -5.07 8.77
CA ARG A 76 -5.74 -5.63 8.68
C ARG A 76 -6.72 -4.88 9.56
N THR A 77 -6.31 -4.54 10.78
CA THR A 77 -7.15 -3.77 11.70
C THR A 77 -7.42 -2.37 11.15
N TRP A 78 -6.45 -1.74 10.49
CA TRP A 78 -6.68 -0.49 9.76
C TRP A 78 -7.77 -0.67 8.71
N GLN A 79 -7.55 -1.56 7.73
CA GLN A 79 -8.47 -1.77 6.61
C GLN A 79 -9.90 -2.16 7.05
N ASP A 80 -10.05 -2.88 8.17
CA ASP A 80 -11.35 -3.34 8.63
C ASP A 80 -12.09 -2.34 9.52
N THR A 81 -11.37 -1.45 10.23
CA THR A 81 -11.99 -0.68 11.31
C THR A 81 -11.76 0.81 11.28
N VAL A 82 -10.80 1.34 10.49
CA VAL A 82 -10.40 2.76 10.53
C VAL A 82 -11.57 3.73 10.36
N GLU A 83 -12.57 3.40 9.54
CA GLU A 83 -13.80 4.20 9.35
C GLU A 83 -14.62 4.43 10.62
N ARG A 84 -14.44 3.57 11.64
CA ARG A 84 -15.15 3.62 12.92
C ARG A 84 -14.25 4.04 14.08
N ARG A 85 -13.00 4.41 13.80
CA ARG A 85 -12.02 4.79 14.81
C ARG A 85 -11.99 6.31 14.95
N ASP A 86 -11.81 6.75 16.18
CA ASP A 86 -11.60 8.16 16.51
C ASP A 86 -10.15 8.56 16.27
N ARG A 87 -9.89 9.87 16.40
CA ARG A 87 -8.56 10.45 16.25
C ARG A 87 -7.53 9.84 17.21
N LYS A 88 -7.91 9.61 18.47
CA LYS A 88 -7.03 9.03 19.49
C LYS A 88 -6.51 7.66 19.07
N TRP A 89 -7.39 6.77 18.60
CA TRP A 89 -6.98 5.45 18.14
C TRP A 89 -6.00 5.54 16.96
N VAL A 90 -6.22 6.45 16.03
CA VAL A 90 -5.35 6.67 14.87
C VAL A 90 -3.96 7.16 15.33
N ASP A 91 -3.90 8.13 16.24
CA ASP A 91 -2.65 8.64 16.78
C ASP A 91 -1.85 7.54 17.50
N GLU A 92 -2.51 6.73 18.34
CA GLU A 92 -1.89 5.58 19.00
C GLU A 92 -1.38 4.54 18.00
N TRP A 93 -2.13 4.29 16.92
CA TRP A 93 -1.73 3.38 15.86
C TRP A 93 -0.48 3.88 15.13
N PHE A 94 -0.41 5.17 14.78
CA PHE A 94 0.77 5.76 14.17
C PHE A 94 1.97 5.77 15.11
N ALA A 95 1.77 6.12 16.39
CA ALA A 95 2.84 6.11 17.39
C ALA A 95 3.50 4.74 17.50
N ALA A 96 2.70 3.66 17.55
CA ALA A 96 3.20 2.29 17.55
C ALA A 96 3.97 1.95 16.26
N ALA A 97 3.46 2.40 15.11
CA ALA A 97 4.09 2.18 13.81
C ALA A 97 5.46 2.87 13.69
N LEU A 98 5.52 4.15 14.07
CA LEU A 98 6.72 4.98 13.99
C LEU A 98 7.80 4.51 14.97
N GLU A 99 7.42 4.14 16.19
CA GLU A 99 8.37 3.59 17.16
C GLU A 99 8.94 2.26 16.68
N ALA A 100 8.11 1.38 16.13
CA ALA A 100 8.55 0.12 15.55
C ALA A 100 9.49 0.33 14.36
N HIS A 101 9.16 1.26 13.46
CA HIS A 101 10.00 1.63 12.33
C HIS A 101 11.35 2.16 12.79
N ARG A 102 11.36 3.14 13.71
CA ARG A 102 12.57 3.75 14.27
C ARG A 102 13.47 2.71 14.93
N ARG A 103 12.90 1.80 15.73
CA ARG A 103 13.64 0.77 16.45
C ARG A 103 14.36 -0.22 15.52
N VAL A 104 13.75 -0.57 14.39
CA VAL A 104 14.24 -1.65 13.52
C VAL A 104 14.99 -1.11 12.29
N ALA A 105 14.50 -0.05 11.67
CA ALA A 105 15.13 0.59 10.52
C ALA A 105 16.13 1.70 10.92
N GLY A 106 16.19 2.09 12.20
CA GLY A 106 17.11 3.11 12.71
C GLY A 106 16.74 4.56 12.37
N LYS A 107 15.66 4.78 11.61
CA LYS A 107 15.18 6.10 11.19
C LYS A 107 13.66 6.16 11.16
N LEU A 108 13.10 7.37 11.14
CA LEU A 108 11.68 7.57 10.86
C LEU A 108 11.40 7.40 9.35
N PRO A 109 10.22 6.91 8.97
CA PRO A 109 9.77 6.89 7.59
C PRO A 109 9.53 8.32 7.09
N ARG A 110 9.80 8.56 5.80
CA ARG A 110 9.47 9.79 5.07
C ARG A 110 8.03 9.78 4.56
N ALA A 111 7.42 8.62 4.33
CA ALA A 111 6.09 8.55 3.76
C ALA A 111 5.18 7.52 4.40
N PHE A 112 3.89 7.70 4.13
CA PHE A 112 2.84 6.79 4.50
C PHE A 112 2.04 6.34 3.27
N GLY A 113 1.91 5.03 3.10
CA GLY A 113 0.93 4.40 2.21
C GLY A 113 -0.18 3.78 3.04
N ALA A 114 -1.43 4.19 2.82
CA ALA A 114 -2.54 3.70 3.64
C ALA A 114 -2.94 2.26 3.24
N PRO A 115 -3.16 1.35 4.18
CA PRO A 115 -3.74 0.04 3.89
C PRO A 115 -5.07 0.20 3.14
N ALA A 116 -5.19 -0.52 2.02
CA ALA A 116 -6.31 -0.43 1.08
C ALA A 116 -6.57 0.98 0.50
N TRP A 117 -5.60 1.90 0.59
CA TRP A 117 -5.75 3.32 0.24
C TRP A 117 -6.92 3.97 0.97
N LEU A 118 -7.17 3.56 2.23
CA LEU A 118 -8.31 4.02 3.00
C LEU A 118 -7.86 5.00 4.07
N MET A 119 -8.33 6.24 3.96
CA MET A 119 -8.07 7.33 4.90
C MET A 119 -9.39 8.00 5.30
N THR A 120 -9.62 8.11 6.60
CA THR A 120 -10.69 8.95 7.15
C THR A 120 -10.19 10.39 7.31
N GLU A 121 -11.08 11.33 7.62
CA GLU A 121 -10.68 12.69 7.99
C GLU A 121 -9.75 12.69 9.21
N ALA A 122 -10.08 11.95 10.26
CA ALA A 122 -9.22 11.77 11.42
C ALA A 122 -7.85 11.16 11.07
N ALA A 123 -7.80 10.24 10.09
CA ALA A 123 -6.54 9.66 9.59
C ALA A 123 -5.68 10.70 8.86
N TRP A 124 -6.29 11.55 8.03
CA TRP A 124 -5.59 12.63 7.35
C TRP A 124 -5.06 13.67 8.33
N GLU A 125 -5.86 14.09 9.31
CA GLU A 125 -5.41 15.05 10.32
C GLU A 125 -4.24 14.49 11.16
N ALA A 126 -4.31 13.22 11.54
CA ALA A 126 -3.21 12.54 12.25
C ALA A 126 -1.95 12.48 11.39
N ALA A 127 -2.06 12.00 10.15
CA ALA A 127 -0.93 11.87 9.23
C ALA A 127 -0.29 13.23 8.90
N CYS A 128 -1.10 14.27 8.69
CA CYS A 128 -0.63 15.63 8.45
C CYS A 128 0.09 16.25 9.65
N ALA A 129 -0.18 15.80 10.88
CA ALA A 129 0.53 16.25 12.08
C ALA A 129 1.89 15.55 12.29
N LEU A 130 2.17 14.49 11.53
CA LEU A 130 3.42 13.71 11.59
C LEU A 130 4.43 14.22 10.56
N PRO A 131 5.74 13.94 10.70
CA PRO A 131 6.78 14.47 9.83
C PRO A 131 6.95 13.66 8.53
N PHE A 132 5.85 13.29 7.88
CA PHE A 132 5.90 12.70 6.54
C PHE A 132 6.18 13.81 5.51
N ASP A 133 7.00 13.50 4.51
CA ASP A 133 7.32 14.36 3.36
C ASP A 133 6.22 14.23 2.29
N TYR A 134 5.73 13.01 2.04
CA TYR A 134 4.74 12.71 1.01
C TYR A 134 3.86 11.49 1.38
N PHE A 135 2.83 11.24 0.57
CA PHE A 135 1.83 10.19 0.78
C PHE A 135 1.62 9.32 -0.47
N CYS A 136 1.26 8.05 -0.23
CA CYS A 136 0.78 7.08 -1.23
C CYS A 136 -0.51 6.42 -0.73
N CYS A 137 -1.45 7.22 -0.25
CA CYS A 137 -2.67 6.82 0.43
C CYS A 137 -3.92 6.83 -0.46
N THR A 138 -3.82 7.27 -1.73
CA THR A 138 -4.98 7.35 -2.63
C THR A 138 -4.81 6.56 -3.93
N ARG A 139 -5.91 6.44 -4.66
CA ARG A 139 -5.98 5.98 -6.04
C ARG A 139 -6.29 7.15 -6.99
N ALA A 140 -5.90 8.37 -6.63
CA ALA A 140 -6.02 9.52 -7.50
C ALA A 140 -5.24 9.27 -8.81
N PRO A 141 -5.75 9.71 -9.97
CA PRO A 141 -5.11 9.47 -11.25
C PRO A 141 -3.78 10.22 -11.41
N GLU A 142 -3.63 11.33 -10.70
CA GLU A 142 -2.49 12.24 -10.80
C GLU A 142 -2.08 12.72 -9.39
N PRO A 143 -0.81 13.08 -9.17
CA PRO A 143 -0.36 13.67 -7.93
C PRO A 143 -1.09 14.97 -7.58
N PHE A 144 -1.25 15.25 -6.29
CA PHE A 144 -1.87 16.48 -5.80
C PHE A 144 -1.33 16.86 -4.41
N LEU A 145 -1.59 18.09 -3.98
CA LEU A 145 -1.27 18.51 -2.61
C LEU A 145 -2.45 18.24 -1.68
N VAL A 146 -2.22 17.44 -0.63
CA VAL A 146 -3.24 17.08 0.36
C VAL A 146 -3.61 18.30 1.20
N GLU A 147 -4.89 18.67 1.20
CA GLU A 147 -5.43 19.54 2.24
C GLU A 147 -5.73 18.70 3.50
N PRO A 148 -5.23 19.08 4.70
CA PRO A 148 -4.76 20.42 5.06
C PRO A 148 -3.25 20.68 5.02
N CYS A 149 -2.37 19.66 4.97
CA CYS A 149 -0.93 19.89 5.21
C CYS A 149 -0.12 20.38 4.00
N GLY A 150 -0.71 20.41 2.80
CA GLY A 150 -0.03 20.87 1.57
C GLY A 150 1.10 19.95 1.11
N ARG A 151 1.14 18.70 1.57
CA ARG A 151 2.17 17.72 1.19
C ARG A 151 1.73 16.93 -0.04
N PRO A 152 2.68 16.48 -0.89
CA PRO A 152 2.36 15.68 -2.06
C PRO A 152 1.73 14.34 -1.69
N GLU A 153 0.64 14.02 -2.38
CA GLU A 153 0.12 12.67 -2.54
C GLU A 153 0.49 12.23 -3.96
N LEU A 154 1.23 11.12 -4.10
CA LEU A 154 1.80 10.70 -5.40
C LEU A 154 0.78 10.06 -6.34
N GLY A 155 -0.42 9.82 -5.88
CA GLY A 155 -1.48 9.13 -6.58
C GLY A 155 -1.31 7.62 -6.61
N GLY A 156 -2.26 6.99 -7.29
CA GLY A 156 -2.28 5.58 -7.60
C GLY A 156 -2.95 5.36 -8.94
N GLY A 157 -2.65 6.21 -9.93
CA GLY A 157 -3.34 6.22 -11.22
C GLY A 157 -3.10 4.99 -12.08
N VAL A 158 -1.98 4.29 -11.86
CA VAL A 158 -1.71 3.01 -12.53
C VAL A 158 -2.45 1.88 -11.81
N PRO A 159 -3.35 1.13 -12.49
CA PRO A 159 -4.09 0.03 -11.89
C PRO A 159 -3.15 -1.10 -11.48
N CYS A 160 -3.46 -1.82 -10.40
CA CYS A 160 -2.69 -3.01 -10.01
C CYS A 160 -3.25 -4.29 -10.63
N LEU A 161 -2.51 -5.40 -10.53
CA LEU A 161 -2.94 -6.69 -11.07
C LEU A 161 -4.33 -7.12 -10.54
N GLU A 162 -4.66 -6.81 -9.30
CA GLU A 162 -5.97 -7.15 -8.72
C GLU A 162 -7.13 -6.35 -9.32
N GLU A 163 -6.84 -5.19 -9.92
CA GLU A 163 -7.84 -4.32 -10.53
C GLU A 163 -8.06 -4.66 -12.01
N THR A 164 -7.01 -5.06 -12.74
CA THR A 164 -7.10 -5.44 -14.16
C THR A 164 -7.33 -6.94 -14.37
N GLY A 165 -6.68 -7.78 -13.56
CA GLY A 165 -6.60 -9.24 -13.71
C GLY A 165 -5.44 -9.72 -14.61
N ASP A 166 -4.74 -8.82 -15.29
CA ASP A 166 -3.62 -9.13 -16.18
C ASP A 166 -2.59 -8.00 -16.25
N TYR A 167 -1.32 -8.36 -16.52
CA TYR A 167 -0.22 -7.40 -16.58
C TYR A 167 -0.17 -6.57 -17.87
N GLY A 168 -0.77 -7.06 -18.97
CA GLY A 168 -0.80 -6.31 -20.24
C GLY A 168 -1.58 -5.01 -20.09
N SER A 169 -2.76 -5.07 -19.45
CA SER A 169 -3.58 -3.91 -19.12
C SER A 169 -2.87 -2.95 -18.15
N VAL A 170 -2.11 -3.48 -17.18
CA VAL A 170 -1.32 -2.64 -16.25
C VAL A 170 -0.20 -1.92 -17.00
N LEU A 171 0.50 -2.61 -17.89
CA LEU A 171 1.55 -2.04 -18.74
C LEU A 171 1.02 -0.96 -19.66
N GLU A 172 -0.13 -1.19 -20.31
CA GLU A 172 -0.78 -0.20 -21.17
C GLU A 172 -1.14 1.06 -20.39
N ALA A 173 -1.74 0.90 -19.20
CA ALA A 173 -2.10 2.02 -18.34
C ALA A 173 -0.86 2.79 -17.85
N ALA A 174 0.20 2.09 -17.46
CA ALA A 174 1.47 2.71 -17.05
C ALA A 174 2.09 3.54 -18.19
N ARG A 175 2.11 3.00 -19.41
CA ARG A 175 2.62 3.70 -20.60
C ARG A 175 1.76 4.92 -20.95
N LYS A 176 0.44 4.78 -20.89
CA LYS A 176 -0.50 5.88 -21.16
C LYS A 176 -0.37 7.02 -20.16
N ALA A 177 -0.13 6.72 -18.89
CA ALA A 177 0.07 7.72 -17.85
C ALA A 177 1.39 8.50 -18.00
N GLY A 178 2.38 7.94 -18.73
CA GLY A 178 3.70 8.56 -18.88
C GLY A 178 4.57 8.50 -17.62
N GLY A 179 4.12 7.79 -16.58
CA GLY A 179 4.76 7.68 -15.28
C GLY A 179 3.74 7.52 -14.15
N GLY A 180 4.15 6.96 -13.01
CA GLY A 180 3.28 6.83 -11.84
C GLY A 180 3.71 5.73 -10.88
N VAL A 181 2.98 5.63 -9.76
CA VAL A 181 3.24 4.63 -8.71
C VAL A 181 2.57 3.31 -9.07
N ILE A 182 3.37 2.24 -9.14
CA ILE A 182 2.90 0.86 -9.32
C ILE A 182 2.90 0.17 -7.97
N THR A 183 1.81 -0.54 -7.65
CA THR A 183 1.69 -1.31 -6.40
C THR A 183 1.86 -2.79 -6.67
N LEU A 184 2.78 -3.39 -5.93
CA LEU A 184 3.14 -4.81 -6.01
C LEU A 184 3.11 -5.42 -4.61
N HIS A 185 2.91 -6.74 -4.55
CA HIS A 185 2.85 -7.53 -3.34
C HIS A 185 3.93 -8.61 -3.39
N ALA A 186 4.83 -8.63 -2.39
CA ALA A 186 5.93 -9.59 -2.36
C ALA A 186 5.45 -11.05 -2.44
N GLU A 187 4.27 -11.37 -1.90
CA GLU A 187 3.68 -12.71 -1.98
C GLU A 187 3.15 -13.09 -3.38
N VAL A 188 2.83 -12.11 -4.23
CA VAL A 188 2.33 -12.33 -5.59
C VAL A 188 3.48 -12.23 -6.59
N GLU A 189 4.04 -11.03 -6.77
CA GLU A 189 5.09 -10.74 -7.75
C GLU A 189 6.47 -11.22 -7.32
N GLY A 190 6.72 -11.39 -6.02
CA GLY A 190 7.91 -12.11 -5.52
C GLY A 190 7.73 -13.63 -5.46
N GLY A 191 6.48 -14.10 -5.56
CA GLY A 191 6.10 -15.51 -5.45
C GLY A 191 5.70 -16.11 -6.79
N ARG A 192 4.52 -16.73 -6.83
CA ARG A 192 4.04 -17.50 -7.99
C ARG A 192 3.88 -16.69 -9.28
N ALA A 193 3.66 -15.38 -9.18
CA ALA A 193 3.49 -14.53 -10.35
C ALA A 193 4.81 -13.94 -10.83
N LYS A 194 5.95 -14.25 -10.19
CA LYS A 194 7.26 -13.66 -10.47
C LYS A 194 7.66 -13.74 -11.94
N GLU A 195 7.64 -14.93 -12.53
CA GLU A 195 8.05 -15.10 -13.92
C GLU A 195 7.10 -14.40 -14.90
N ARG A 196 5.80 -14.42 -14.57
CA ARG A 196 4.76 -13.74 -15.34
C ARG A 196 4.91 -12.22 -15.26
N PHE A 197 5.13 -11.69 -14.07
CA PHE A 197 5.39 -10.27 -13.81
C PHE A 197 6.65 -9.81 -14.56
N ALA A 198 7.73 -10.58 -14.51
CA ALA A 198 8.96 -10.26 -15.22
C ALA A 198 8.71 -10.16 -16.74
N ARG A 199 8.14 -11.21 -17.34
CA ARG A 199 7.97 -11.29 -18.80
C ARG A 199 6.86 -10.40 -19.36
N GLU A 200 5.72 -10.30 -18.68
CA GLU A 200 4.55 -9.57 -19.21
C GLU A 200 4.56 -8.08 -18.84
N PHE A 201 5.25 -7.69 -17.77
CA PHE A 201 5.25 -6.30 -17.29
C PHE A 201 6.65 -5.68 -17.27
N LEU A 202 7.56 -6.22 -16.47
CA LEU A 202 8.83 -5.55 -16.15
C LEU A 202 9.75 -5.44 -17.37
N GLU A 203 9.98 -6.54 -18.09
CA GLU A 203 10.85 -6.57 -19.27
C GLU A 203 10.31 -5.66 -20.39
N PRO A 204 9.01 -5.70 -20.77
CA PRO A 204 8.46 -4.76 -21.75
C PRO A 204 8.47 -3.30 -21.28
N LEU A 205 8.29 -3.04 -19.99
CA LEU A 205 8.33 -1.69 -19.43
C LEU A 205 9.75 -1.10 -19.57
N LEU A 206 10.77 -1.86 -19.16
CA LEU A 206 12.17 -1.46 -19.25
C LEU A 206 12.65 -1.34 -20.71
N SER A 207 12.27 -2.29 -21.57
CA SER A 207 12.59 -2.25 -23.00
C SER A 207 11.93 -1.05 -23.71
N GLY A 208 10.85 -0.53 -23.13
CA GLY A 208 10.20 0.71 -23.56
C GLY A 208 10.87 1.99 -23.07
N GLY A 209 12.03 1.90 -22.41
CA GLY A 209 12.80 3.05 -21.92
C GLY A 209 12.33 3.60 -20.57
N ALA A 210 11.47 2.89 -19.84
CA ALA A 210 11.03 3.32 -18.53
C ALA A 210 12.19 3.33 -17.52
N ARG A 211 12.24 4.38 -16.69
CA ARG A 211 13.15 4.46 -15.54
C ARG A 211 12.39 4.07 -14.27
N LEU A 212 12.92 3.11 -13.53
CA LEU A 212 12.42 2.76 -12.21
C LEU A 212 13.10 3.64 -11.16
N VAL A 213 12.29 4.21 -10.27
CA VAL A 213 12.73 5.09 -9.18
C VAL A 213 11.97 4.74 -7.90
N THR A 214 12.49 5.13 -6.75
CA THR A 214 11.76 5.03 -5.48
C THR A 214 10.60 6.04 -5.44
N THR A 215 9.66 5.87 -4.51
CA THR A 215 8.57 6.84 -4.37
C THR A 215 9.09 8.16 -3.85
N GLY A 216 10.13 8.16 -3.02
CA GLY A 216 10.81 9.38 -2.58
C GLY A 216 11.47 10.11 -3.74
N GLU A 217 12.19 9.41 -4.62
CA GLU A 217 12.76 10.01 -5.84
C GLU A 217 11.65 10.56 -6.75
N PHE A 218 10.53 9.83 -6.90
CA PHE A 218 9.39 10.33 -7.67
C PHE A 218 8.79 11.60 -7.06
N ALA A 219 8.65 11.64 -5.72
CA ALA A 219 8.19 12.83 -5.00
C ALA A 219 9.13 14.02 -5.23
N ASP A 220 10.44 13.80 -5.17
CA ASP A 220 11.46 14.83 -5.37
C ASP A 220 11.49 15.36 -6.83
N MET A 221 10.97 14.60 -7.79
CA MET A 221 10.82 15.01 -9.20
C MET A 221 9.57 15.87 -9.47
N LEU A 222 8.61 15.92 -8.55
CA LEU A 222 7.37 16.67 -8.78
C LEU A 222 7.59 18.18 -8.66
N ASP A 223 7.07 18.94 -9.62
CA ASP A 223 6.89 20.38 -9.46
C ASP A 223 5.69 20.65 -8.53
N THR A 224 5.95 20.61 -7.23
CA THR A 224 4.92 20.81 -6.20
C THR A 224 4.17 22.14 -6.32
N ALA A 225 4.76 23.17 -6.95
CA ALA A 225 4.12 24.46 -7.13
C ALA A 225 2.98 24.45 -8.17
N SER A 226 3.02 23.52 -9.13
CA SER A 226 1.96 23.36 -10.15
C SER A 226 0.89 22.34 -9.77
N LEU A 227 1.08 21.58 -8.69
CA LEU A 227 0.13 20.56 -8.27
C LEU A 227 -1.17 21.17 -7.73
N PRO A 228 -2.34 20.60 -8.10
CA PRO A 228 -3.61 21.05 -7.58
C PRO A 228 -3.72 20.72 -6.08
N ARG A 229 -4.32 21.60 -5.29
CA ARG A 229 -4.67 21.32 -3.89
C ARG A 229 -6.03 20.64 -3.82
N ARG A 230 -6.12 19.52 -3.11
CA ARG A 230 -7.38 18.76 -3.01
C ARG A 230 -7.50 18.07 -1.65
N ARG A 231 -8.76 17.88 -1.25
CA ARG A 231 -9.12 16.96 -0.16
C ARG A 231 -9.52 15.62 -0.76
N ALA A 232 -8.78 14.57 -0.42
CA ALA A 232 -9.10 13.20 -0.84
C ALA A 232 -10.46 12.76 -0.25
N ARG A 233 -11.24 12.00 -1.02
CA ARG A 233 -12.56 11.53 -0.60
C ARG A 233 -12.70 10.02 -0.79
N PRO A 234 -13.53 9.34 0.03
CA PRO A 234 -13.87 7.95 -0.21
C PRO A 234 -14.56 7.77 -1.57
N VAL A 235 -14.08 6.82 -2.35
CA VAL A 235 -14.60 6.40 -3.66
C VAL A 235 -14.65 4.88 -3.73
N ARG A 236 -15.41 4.37 -4.70
CA ARG A 236 -15.44 2.94 -5.04
C ARG A 236 -15.03 2.76 -6.49
N LEU A 237 -13.82 2.26 -6.71
CA LEU A 237 -13.32 1.99 -8.04
C LEU A 237 -13.79 0.62 -8.57
N PRO A 238 -13.95 0.46 -9.90
CA PRO A 238 -14.16 -0.84 -10.53
C PRO A 238 -13.08 -1.86 -10.13
N GLY A 239 -13.43 -3.14 -10.03
CA GLY A 239 -12.50 -4.21 -9.67
C GLY A 239 -12.15 -4.30 -8.17
N ARG A 240 -12.44 -3.27 -7.36
CA ARG A 240 -12.14 -3.28 -5.92
C ARG A 240 -13.27 -3.84 -5.06
N ALA A 241 -12.89 -4.62 -4.05
CA ALA A 241 -13.83 -5.19 -3.07
C ALA A 241 -14.22 -4.20 -1.96
N ASP A 242 -13.27 -3.35 -1.53
CA ASP A 242 -13.42 -2.35 -0.47
C ASP A 242 -13.31 -0.93 -1.08
N PRO A 243 -13.94 0.09 -0.48
CA PRO A 243 -13.73 1.49 -0.85
C PRO A 243 -12.26 1.91 -0.61
N CYS A 244 -11.84 2.97 -1.30
CA CYS A 244 -10.53 3.62 -1.16
C CYS A 244 -10.71 5.14 -1.23
N CYS A 245 -9.62 5.90 -1.11
CA CYS A 245 -9.61 7.34 -1.32
C CYS A 245 -9.11 7.67 -2.73
N ALA A 246 -9.60 8.77 -3.31
CA ALA A 246 -9.10 9.41 -4.53
C ALA A 246 -9.31 10.92 -4.46
#